data_AF-A0A1F8N0S4-F1
#
_entry.id   AF-A0A1F8N0S4-F1
#
_cell.length_a   1.000
_cell.length_b   1.000
_cell.length_c   1.000
_cell.angle_alpha   90.00
_cell.angle_beta   90.00
_cell.angle_gamma   90.00
#
_symmetry.space_group_name_H-M   'P 1'
#
loop_
_entity.id
_entity.type
_entity.pdbx_description
1 polymer ?
#
loop_
_entity_poly.entity_id
_entity_poly.type
_entity_poly.pdbx_seq_one_letter_code
_entity_poly.pdbx_strand_id
1 'polypeptide(L)'
;MHEGWTAGPHLFVEDHGIWLFSDLAYDGVGVYGHNYRSRHIEMVGDYDNQRPSGSTLANTIAALGILHYRLGLDAKELNFHRDFSTKSCPGRAVTKEWLIPQVLQWITEYRRAKEEALAALRRSLVRTAGGLLKPTNPNAALAKAGVERGMLGAISNEFPMEIEGQGYVVQLFAEALLVPAHEWEKVQSLGEYERAQLGEGEEEEPVEEPEGPQEPESAGNSPSAGKDSFSPKDPFPFEGQVQ
;
A
#
# COMPACT_ATOMS: atom_id res chain seq x y z
N MET A 1 -35.98 -0.63 -5.81
CA MET A 1 -34.51 -0.56 -5.98
C MET A 1 -34.26 0.17 -7.29
N HIS A 2 -33.52 1.29 -7.30
CA HIS A 2 -33.64 2.26 -8.41
C HIS A 2 -32.47 2.32 -9.41
N GLU A 3 -31.34 1.68 -9.13
CA GLU A 3 -30.12 1.88 -9.93
C GLU A 3 -29.50 0.56 -10.47
N GLY A 4 -29.66 -0.58 -9.78
CA GLY A 4 -29.16 -1.89 -10.25
C GLY A 4 -27.66 -2.15 -10.01
N TRP A 5 -27.00 -1.34 -9.17
CA TRP A 5 -25.56 -1.43 -8.94
C TRP A 5 -25.25 -2.52 -7.90
N THR A 6 -24.27 -3.36 -8.18
CA THR A 6 -23.80 -4.42 -7.27
C THR A 6 -22.66 -3.96 -6.35
N ALA A 7 -22.07 -2.79 -6.64
CA ALA A 7 -21.05 -2.14 -5.84
C ALA A 7 -21.15 -0.62 -5.96
N GLY A 8 -20.52 0.10 -5.04
CA GLY A 8 -20.39 1.56 -5.08
C GLY A 8 -18.92 2.00 -5.00
N PRO A 9 -18.66 3.27 -4.69
CA PRO A 9 -17.33 3.75 -4.37
C PRO A 9 -16.74 2.96 -3.19
N HIS A 10 -15.41 2.97 -3.03
CA HIS A 10 -14.80 2.23 -1.94
C HIS A 10 -14.98 2.94 -0.61
N LEU A 11 -14.75 4.26 -0.61
CA LEU A 11 -14.78 5.07 0.60
C LEU A 11 -15.74 6.25 0.45
N PHE A 12 -16.48 6.53 1.51
CA PHE A 12 -17.12 7.83 1.73
C PHE A 12 -16.40 8.54 2.87
N VAL A 13 -16.06 9.81 2.66
CA VAL A 13 -15.29 10.60 3.62
C VAL A 13 -16.09 11.82 4.03
N GLU A 14 -16.38 11.94 5.32
CA GLU A 14 -17.06 13.08 5.92
C GLU A 14 -16.28 13.61 7.14
N ASP A 15 -16.87 14.56 7.87
CA ASP A 15 -16.26 15.15 9.06
C ASP A 15 -16.18 14.18 10.25
N HIS A 16 -17.13 13.24 10.38
CA HIS A 16 -17.17 12.26 11.45
C HIS A 16 -16.33 11.00 11.20
N GLY A 17 -15.89 10.76 9.96
CA GLY A 17 -15.04 9.60 9.69
C GLY A 17 -14.86 9.25 8.22
N ILE A 18 -14.27 8.06 8.03
CA ILE A 18 -14.02 7.41 6.75
C ILE A 18 -14.79 6.10 6.77
N TRP A 19 -15.74 5.94 5.86
CA TRP A 19 -16.66 4.81 5.79
C TRP A 19 -16.30 3.91 4.62
N LEU A 20 -16.03 2.62 4.90
CA LEU A 20 -15.82 1.61 3.88
C LEU A 20 -17.16 1.13 3.34
N PHE A 21 -17.32 1.15 2.01
CA PHE A 21 -18.54 0.74 1.34
C PHE A 21 -18.30 -0.48 0.43
N SER A 22 -17.36 -0.38 -0.50
CA SER A 22 -16.88 -1.52 -1.30
C SER A 22 -15.51 -2.00 -0.79
N ASP A 23 -15.29 -3.31 -0.81
CA ASP A 23 -14.03 -3.92 -0.40
C ASP A 23 -12.86 -3.41 -1.25
N LEU A 24 -11.79 -2.95 -0.60
CA LEU A 24 -10.58 -2.40 -1.22
C LEU A 24 -9.77 -3.43 -2.01
N ALA A 25 -10.02 -4.73 -1.81
CA ALA A 25 -9.38 -5.80 -2.58
C ALA A 25 -9.95 -5.91 -4.00
N TYR A 26 -11.20 -5.51 -4.22
CA TYR A 26 -11.91 -5.64 -5.48
C TYR A 26 -12.15 -4.29 -6.16
N ASP A 27 -12.60 -4.32 -7.41
CA ASP A 27 -13.00 -3.10 -8.11
C ASP A 27 -14.39 -2.66 -7.66
N GLY A 28 -14.48 -1.41 -7.20
CA GLY A 28 -15.74 -0.72 -6.94
C GLY A 28 -16.30 -0.02 -8.18
N VAL A 29 -17.39 0.72 -8.00
CA VAL A 29 -18.01 1.53 -9.06
C VAL A 29 -17.96 2.99 -8.67
N GLY A 30 -17.32 3.83 -9.48
CA GLY A 30 -17.33 5.29 -9.26
C GLY A 30 -17.31 6.10 -10.55
N VAL A 31 -16.59 5.64 -11.58
CA VAL A 31 -16.46 6.36 -12.86
C VAL A 31 -16.70 5.38 -14.00
N TYR A 32 -17.77 5.61 -14.76
CA TYR A 32 -18.12 4.75 -15.90
C TYR A 32 -16.95 4.61 -16.88
N GLY A 33 -16.57 3.37 -17.20
CA GLY A 33 -15.43 3.06 -18.07
C GLY A 33 -14.05 3.10 -17.40
N HIS A 34 -13.95 3.45 -16.11
CA HIS A 34 -12.69 3.63 -15.38
C HIS A 34 -12.70 2.98 -13.97
N ASN A 35 -13.47 1.90 -13.81
CA ASN A 35 -13.59 1.17 -12.54
C ASN A 35 -12.49 0.11 -12.34
N TYR A 36 -11.87 -0.38 -13.42
CA TYR A 36 -10.84 -1.42 -13.33
C TYR A 36 -9.53 -0.87 -12.75
N ARG A 37 -8.99 -1.54 -11.72
CA ARG A 37 -7.74 -1.17 -11.03
C ARG A 37 -7.75 0.27 -10.50
N SER A 38 -8.90 0.76 -10.07
CA SER A 38 -9.03 2.08 -9.46
C SER A 38 -9.67 2.00 -8.07
N ARG A 39 -9.39 3.00 -7.23
CA ARG A 39 -9.97 3.12 -5.89
C ARG A 39 -10.73 4.43 -5.79
N HIS A 40 -12.05 4.32 -5.90
CA HIS A 40 -12.98 5.44 -5.83
C HIS A 40 -13.22 5.91 -4.39
N ILE A 41 -13.05 7.21 -4.17
CA ILE A 41 -13.31 7.87 -2.89
C ILE A 41 -14.28 9.03 -3.14
N GLU A 42 -15.36 9.07 -2.37
CA GLU A 42 -16.31 10.17 -2.37
C GLU A 42 -16.07 11.06 -1.16
N MET A 43 -15.75 12.33 -1.40
CA MET A 43 -15.65 13.35 -0.36
C MET A 43 -17.02 14.04 -0.21
N VAL A 44 -17.64 13.90 0.96
CA VAL A 44 -19.02 14.33 1.21
C VAL A 44 -19.11 15.85 1.27
N GLY A 45 -19.68 16.47 0.24
CA GLY A 45 -20.00 17.90 0.19
C GLY A 45 -20.16 18.45 -1.23
N ASP A 46 -20.55 19.72 -1.34
CA ASP A 46 -20.51 20.49 -2.59
C ASP A 46 -19.34 21.48 -2.54
N TYR A 47 -18.35 21.25 -3.40
CA TYR A 47 -17.12 22.03 -3.46
C TYR A 47 -16.94 22.73 -4.81
N ASP A 48 -18.02 23.00 -5.54
CA ASP A 48 -17.94 23.80 -6.76
C ASP A 48 -17.54 25.25 -6.48
N ASN A 49 -17.98 25.82 -5.36
CA ASN A 49 -17.77 27.23 -5.04
C ASN A 49 -16.81 27.46 -3.84
N GLN A 50 -16.46 26.41 -3.11
CA GLN A 50 -15.60 26.50 -1.93
C GLN A 50 -14.79 25.22 -1.75
N ARG A 51 -13.61 25.32 -1.14
CA ARG A 51 -12.81 24.14 -0.79
C ARG A 51 -13.38 23.47 0.47
N PRO A 52 -13.22 22.14 0.62
CA PRO A 52 -13.45 21.49 1.90
C PRO A 52 -12.49 22.07 2.95
N SER A 53 -12.88 21.97 4.21
CA SER A 53 -12.06 22.39 5.35
C SER A 53 -12.36 21.49 6.56
N GLY A 54 -11.63 21.69 7.66
CA GLY A 54 -11.84 20.94 8.89
C GLY A 54 -11.65 19.43 8.71
N SER A 55 -12.43 18.65 9.46
CA SER A 55 -12.27 17.19 9.55
C SER A 55 -12.52 16.49 8.22
N THR A 56 -13.46 16.95 7.37
CA THR A 56 -13.70 16.32 6.06
C THR A 56 -12.46 16.39 5.16
N LEU A 57 -11.78 17.54 5.12
CA LEU A 57 -10.52 17.68 4.37
C LEU A 57 -9.43 16.79 4.98
N ALA A 58 -9.26 16.85 6.31
CA ALA A 58 -8.24 16.05 7.00
C ALA A 58 -8.42 14.54 6.76
N ASN A 59 -9.65 14.05 6.89
CA ASN A 59 -10.00 12.65 6.64
C ASN A 59 -9.79 12.29 5.16
N THR A 60 -10.07 13.20 4.22
CA THR A 60 -9.88 12.95 2.79
C THR A 60 -8.40 12.83 2.44
N ILE A 61 -7.57 13.73 2.97
CA ILE A 61 -6.11 13.67 2.83
C ILE A 61 -5.57 12.37 3.43
N ALA A 62 -6.04 11.98 4.61
CA ALA A 62 -5.62 10.74 5.26
C ALA A 62 -6.03 9.49 4.46
N ALA A 63 -7.27 9.42 3.97
CA ALA A 63 -7.76 8.32 3.14
C ALA A 63 -6.97 8.19 1.83
N LEU A 64 -6.76 9.31 1.13
CA LEU A 64 -5.93 9.34 -0.07
C LEU A 64 -4.50 8.92 0.26
N GLY A 65 -3.88 9.52 1.27
CA GLY A 65 -2.49 9.28 1.63
C GLY A 65 -2.23 7.83 2.01
N ILE A 66 -3.09 7.23 2.85
CA ILE A 66 -2.90 5.84 3.27
C ILE A 66 -3.10 4.86 2.12
N LEU A 67 -4.05 5.11 1.21
CA LEU A 67 -4.24 4.25 0.04
C LEU A 67 -3.05 4.31 -0.91
N HIS A 68 -2.54 5.51 -1.22
CA HIS A 68 -1.35 5.65 -2.05
C HIS A 68 -0.13 4.99 -1.40
N TYR A 69 0.05 5.19 -0.09
CA TYR A 69 1.13 4.56 0.65
C TYR A 69 1.02 3.03 0.67
N ARG A 70 -0.16 2.47 0.95
CA ARG A 70 -0.36 1.02 1.11
C ARG A 70 -0.40 0.25 -0.20
N LEU A 71 -0.85 0.90 -1.28
CA LEU A 71 -0.96 0.29 -2.61
C LEU A 71 0.23 0.65 -3.52
N GLY A 72 1.24 1.37 -3.02
CA GLY A 72 2.42 1.75 -3.82
C GLY A 72 2.10 2.70 -4.99
N LEU A 73 1.02 3.48 -4.91
CA LEU A 73 0.59 4.37 -5.99
C LEU A 73 1.25 5.75 -5.87
N ASP A 74 1.64 6.36 -7.00
CA ASP A 74 2.10 7.75 -7.00
C ASP A 74 0.92 8.70 -6.83
N ALA A 75 0.91 9.49 -5.75
CA ALA A 75 -0.14 10.48 -5.48
C ALA A 75 -0.21 11.61 -6.52
N LYS A 76 0.83 11.76 -7.36
CA LYS A 76 0.78 12.68 -8.51
C LYS A 76 -0.14 12.19 -9.63
N GLU A 77 -0.37 10.88 -9.71
CA GLU A 77 -1.26 10.24 -10.68
C GLU A 77 -2.72 10.20 -10.17
N LEU A 78 -3.03 10.92 -9.09
CA LEU A 78 -4.39 11.07 -8.59
C LEU A 78 -5.31 11.64 -9.68
N ASN A 79 -6.42 10.95 -9.93
CA ASN A 79 -7.43 11.37 -10.89
C ASN A 79 -8.70 11.87 -10.22
N PHE A 80 -9.31 12.89 -10.81
CA PHE A 80 -10.62 13.39 -10.45
C PHE A 80 -11.68 12.79 -11.38
N HIS A 81 -12.91 12.64 -10.90
CA HIS A 81 -14.03 12.15 -11.74
C HIS A 81 -14.22 13.04 -12.99
N ARG A 82 -14.00 14.35 -12.88
CA ARG A 82 -14.04 15.27 -14.03
C ARG A 82 -13.01 14.97 -15.13
N ASP A 83 -11.94 14.23 -14.83
CA ASP A 83 -10.90 13.91 -15.82
C ASP A 83 -11.41 12.89 -16.85
N PHE A 84 -12.48 12.18 -16.52
CA PHE A 84 -13.07 11.08 -17.32
C PHE A 84 -14.57 11.26 -17.58
N SER A 85 -15.17 12.37 -17.14
CA SER A 85 -16.60 12.62 -17.29
C SER A 85 -16.89 14.12 -17.43
N THR A 86 -18.11 14.46 -17.83
CA THR A 86 -18.58 15.85 -17.90
C THR A 86 -18.95 16.46 -16.54
N LYS A 87 -18.80 15.70 -15.44
CA LYS A 87 -19.20 16.12 -14.09
C LYS A 87 -18.23 17.13 -13.51
N SER A 88 -18.71 17.88 -12.52
CA SER A 88 -17.87 18.80 -11.75
C SER A 88 -17.23 18.18 -10.51
N CYS A 89 -17.38 16.88 -10.25
CA CYS A 89 -16.78 16.19 -9.09
C CYS A 89 -15.24 16.13 -9.17
N PRO A 90 -14.48 16.39 -8.09
CA PRO A 90 -14.90 16.53 -6.67
C PRO A 90 -15.27 17.97 -6.24
N GLY A 91 -15.66 18.82 -7.18
CA GLY A 91 -15.96 20.24 -6.96
C GLY A 91 -14.91 21.15 -7.58
N ARG A 92 -15.33 22.15 -8.36
CA ARG A 92 -14.45 23.05 -9.14
C ARG A 92 -13.42 23.81 -8.31
N ALA A 93 -13.67 24.06 -7.03
CA ALA A 93 -12.71 24.72 -6.15
C ALA A 93 -11.56 23.79 -5.70
N VAL A 94 -11.73 22.48 -5.86
CA VAL A 94 -10.74 21.43 -5.60
C VAL A 94 -9.92 21.20 -6.86
N THR A 95 -8.65 21.60 -6.82
CA THR A 95 -7.70 21.40 -7.94
C THR A 95 -6.59 20.45 -7.53
N LYS A 96 -5.97 19.77 -8.50
CA LYS A 96 -4.87 18.83 -8.24
C LYS A 96 -3.66 19.54 -7.63
N GLU A 97 -3.35 20.74 -8.12
CA GLU A 97 -2.26 21.59 -7.63
C GLU A 97 -2.43 21.97 -6.16
N TRP A 98 -3.68 22.03 -5.69
CA TRP A 98 -3.99 22.30 -4.30
C TRP A 98 -4.00 21.04 -3.45
N LEU A 99 -4.61 19.94 -3.91
CA LEU A 99 -4.81 18.74 -3.11
C LEU A 99 -3.58 17.84 -3.04
N ILE A 100 -2.89 17.59 -4.16
CA ILE A 100 -1.78 16.63 -4.24
C ILE A 100 -0.63 16.97 -3.29
N PRO A 101 -0.17 18.24 -3.14
CA PRO A 101 0.89 18.56 -2.19
C PRO A 101 0.54 18.21 -0.74
N GLN A 102 -0.73 18.34 -0.37
CA GLN A 102 -1.20 18.00 0.99
C GLN A 102 -1.19 16.48 1.21
N VAL A 103 -1.59 15.70 0.21
CA VAL A 103 -1.51 14.22 0.27
C VAL A 103 -0.06 13.77 0.36
N LEU A 104 0.84 14.33 -0.44
CA LEU A 104 2.28 14.02 -0.39
C LEU A 104 2.91 14.39 0.96
N GLN A 105 2.54 15.55 1.51
CA GLN A 105 2.98 15.95 2.85
C GLN A 105 2.50 14.94 3.90
N TRP A 106 1.22 14.55 3.86
CA TRP A 106 0.67 13.56 4.77
C TRP A 106 1.42 12.22 4.68
N ILE A 107 1.71 11.72 3.47
CA ILE A 107 2.48 10.48 3.27
C ILE A 107 3.87 10.59 3.89
N THR A 108 4.54 11.73 3.70
CA THR A 108 5.87 11.99 4.27
C THR A 108 5.83 11.98 5.80
N GLU A 109 4.87 12.67 6.39
CA GLU A 109 4.69 12.73 7.84
C GLU A 109 4.32 11.37 8.42
N TYR A 110 3.47 10.61 7.73
CA TYR A 110 3.07 9.26 8.11
C TYR A 110 4.27 8.30 8.11
N ARG A 111 5.10 8.31 7.06
CA ARG A 111 6.34 7.51 6.99
C ARG A 111 7.28 7.83 8.13
N ARG A 112 7.55 9.13 8.36
CA ARG A 112 8.41 9.58 9.46
C ARG A 112 7.89 9.11 10.82
N ALA A 113 6.60 9.30 11.09
CA ALA A 113 5.99 8.87 12.35
C ALA A 113 6.11 7.35 12.55
N LYS A 114 5.99 6.57 11.47
CA LYS A 114 6.14 5.11 11.49
C LYS A 114 7.57 4.70 11.78
N GLU A 115 8.55 5.30 11.10
CA GLU A 115 9.98 5.09 11.35
C GLU A 115 10.36 5.44 12.80
N GLU A 116 9.88 6.57 13.31
CA GLU A 116 10.09 6.99 14.71
C GLU A 116 9.52 5.97 15.71
N ALA A 117 8.33 5.41 15.42
CA ALA A 117 7.70 4.39 16.24
C ALA A 117 8.49 3.06 16.23
N LEU A 118 8.95 2.61 15.07
CA LEU A 118 9.80 1.41 14.95
C LEU A 118 11.14 1.62 15.67
N ALA A 119 11.76 2.77 15.49
CA ALA A 119 12.99 3.13 16.22
C ALA A 119 12.75 3.17 17.74
N ALA A 120 11.58 3.64 18.20
CA ALA A 120 11.21 3.61 19.61
C ALA A 120 11.02 2.18 20.14
N LEU A 121 10.38 1.30 19.37
CA LEU A 121 10.25 -0.12 19.68
C LEU A 121 11.63 -0.76 19.85
N ARG A 122 12.53 -0.57 18.89
CA ARG A 122 13.90 -1.08 18.93
C ARG A 122 14.66 -0.58 20.15
N ARG A 123 14.60 0.73 20.46
CA ARG A 123 15.19 1.29 21.70
C ARG A 123 14.61 0.65 22.96
N SER A 124 13.31 0.35 22.96
CA SER A 124 12.66 -0.33 24.08
C SER A 124 13.18 -1.75 24.26
N LEU A 125 13.28 -2.52 23.17
CA LEU A 125 13.82 -3.88 23.20
C LEU A 125 15.28 -3.93 23.66
N VAL A 126 16.12 -3.02 23.15
CA VAL A 126 17.53 -2.89 23.60
C VAL A 126 17.60 -2.64 25.10
N ARG A 127 16.77 -1.73 25.62
CA ARG A 127 16.71 -1.43 27.06
C ARG A 127 16.23 -2.63 27.88
N THR A 128 15.25 -3.39 27.39
CA THR A 128 14.74 -4.59 28.05
C THR A 128 15.76 -5.72 28.05
N ALA A 129 16.51 -5.90 26.95
CA ALA A 129 17.60 -6.87 26.88
C ALA A 129 18.75 -6.56 27.87
N GLY A 130 18.84 -5.31 28.33
CA GLY A 130 19.68 -4.91 29.46
C GLY A 130 21.15 -5.28 29.27
N GLY A 131 21.76 -5.86 30.31
CA GLY A 131 23.18 -6.22 30.35
C GLY A 131 23.60 -7.42 29.49
N LEU A 132 22.66 -8.04 28.75
CA LEU A 132 22.97 -9.12 27.81
C LEU A 132 23.76 -8.61 26.61
N LEU A 133 23.51 -7.36 26.20
CA LEU A 133 24.16 -6.76 25.05
C LEU A 133 25.54 -6.19 25.42
N LYS A 134 26.51 -6.41 24.55
CA LYS A 134 27.86 -5.85 24.63
C LYS A 134 27.93 -4.55 23.83
N PRO A 135 28.59 -3.50 24.37
CA PRO A 135 28.88 -2.31 23.59
C PRO A 135 29.71 -2.66 22.36
N THR A 136 29.38 -2.07 21.22
CA THR A 136 30.13 -2.22 19.98
C THR A 136 30.54 -0.86 19.44
N ASN A 137 31.62 -0.83 18.66
CA ASN A 137 31.90 0.32 17.81
C ASN A 137 30.87 0.33 16.67
N PRO A 138 29.99 1.34 16.55
CA PRO A 138 28.97 1.38 15.50
C PRO A 138 29.57 1.45 14.09
N ASN A 139 30.85 1.80 13.96
CA ASN A 139 31.57 1.82 12.69
C ASN A 139 32.23 0.47 12.33
N ALA A 140 32.27 -0.51 13.23
CA ALA A 140 32.84 -1.83 12.95
C ALA A 140 32.00 -2.57 11.90
N ALA A 141 32.67 -3.32 11.02
CA ALA A 141 32.01 -4.02 9.91
C ALA A 141 30.92 -4.99 10.40
N LEU A 142 31.19 -5.75 11.46
CA LEU A 142 30.23 -6.68 12.06
C LEU A 142 29.03 -5.96 12.69
N ALA A 143 29.26 -4.82 13.34
CA ALA A 143 28.17 -4.01 13.92
C ALA A 143 27.25 -3.44 12.83
N LYS A 144 27.80 -2.91 11.74
CA LYS A 144 27.03 -2.42 10.59
C LYS A 144 26.21 -3.54 9.95
N ALA A 145 26.85 -4.67 9.66
CA ALA A 145 26.18 -5.84 9.09
C ALA A 145 25.08 -6.40 10.02
N GLY A 146 25.26 -6.30 11.34
CA GLY A 146 24.23 -6.64 12.32
C GLY A 146 23.01 -5.71 12.21
N VAL A 147 23.22 -4.40 12.15
CA VAL A 147 22.14 -3.41 11.99
C VAL A 147 21.40 -3.60 10.67
N GLU A 148 22.12 -3.79 9.56
CA GLU A 148 21.55 -4.04 8.23
C GLU A 148 20.67 -5.29 8.20
N ARG A 149 21.03 -6.32 8.98
CA ARG A 149 20.23 -7.55 9.14
C ARG A 149 19.12 -7.43 10.19
N GLY A 150 18.91 -6.24 10.77
CA GLY A 150 17.87 -6.01 11.77
C GLY A 150 18.19 -6.55 13.17
N MET A 151 19.44 -6.93 13.45
CA MET A 151 19.85 -7.46 14.75
C MET A 151 19.74 -6.40 15.86
N LEU A 152 19.47 -6.84 17.08
CA LEU A 152 19.26 -5.97 18.25
C LEU A 152 20.58 -5.42 18.80
N GLY A 153 21.66 -6.21 18.75
CA GLY A 153 22.99 -5.83 19.24
C GLY A 153 23.89 -7.04 19.47
N ALA A 154 25.18 -6.82 19.71
CA ALA A 154 26.12 -7.91 19.99
C ALA A 154 25.90 -8.48 21.39
N ILE A 155 26.10 -9.79 21.56
CA ILE A 155 26.11 -10.48 22.87
C ILE A 155 27.50 -11.00 23.25
N SER A 156 28.46 -10.91 22.32
CA SER A 156 29.86 -11.24 22.55
C SER A 156 30.78 -10.07 22.19
N ASN A 157 32.01 -10.10 22.73
CA ASN A 157 33.11 -9.37 22.14
C ASN A 157 33.48 -10.02 20.78
N GLU A 158 34.27 -9.32 19.98
CA GLU A 158 34.91 -9.90 18.80
C GLU A 158 35.96 -10.92 19.24
N PHE A 159 36.04 -12.06 18.55
CA PHE A 159 37.06 -13.08 18.78
C PHE A 159 37.51 -13.73 17.47
N PRO A 160 38.80 -14.11 17.36
CA PRO A 160 39.29 -14.84 16.20
C PRO A 160 38.79 -16.28 16.20
N MET A 161 38.51 -16.82 15.02
CA MET A 161 38.13 -18.22 14.82
C MET A 161 38.73 -18.71 13.49
N GLU A 162 39.14 -19.98 13.45
CA GLU A 162 39.55 -20.64 12.22
C GLU A 162 38.46 -21.61 11.77
N ILE A 163 38.06 -21.50 10.51
CA ILE A 163 37.07 -22.38 9.88
C ILE A 163 37.70 -22.86 8.57
N GLU A 164 37.89 -24.17 8.44
CA GLU A 164 38.46 -24.82 7.24
C GLU A 164 39.83 -24.25 6.82
N GLY A 165 40.69 -23.91 7.78
CA GLY A 165 42.03 -23.36 7.52
C GLY A 165 42.06 -21.86 7.20
N GLN A 166 40.91 -21.18 7.19
CA GLN A 166 40.79 -19.74 6.98
C GLN A 166 40.48 -19.02 8.30
N GLY A 167 41.19 -17.92 8.58
CA GLY A 167 40.95 -17.09 9.76
C GLY A 167 39.78 -16.11 9.57
N TYR A 168 38.95 -15.99 10.61
CA TYR A 168 37.79 -15.09 10.70
C TYR A 168 37.80 -14.30 12.00
N VAL A 169 37.21 -13.11 11.98
CA VAL A 169 36.80 -12.38 13.19
C VAL A 169 35.30 -12.57 13.35
N VAL A 170 34.90 -13.12 14.50
CA VAL A 170 33.51 -13.49 14.79
C VAL A 170 32.98 -12.63 15.92
N GLN A 171 31.72 -12.24 15.80
CA GLN A 171 30.95 -11.62 16.87
C GLN A 171 29.52 -12.16 16.80
N LEU A 172 28.96 -12.51 17.95
CA LEU A 172 27.61 -13.03 18.06
C LEU A 172 26.63 -11.89 18.34
N PHE A 173 25.47 -11.92 17.68
CA PHE A 173 24.42 -10.92 17.79
C PHE A 173 23.11 -11.53 18.29
N ALA A 174 22.32 -10.72 18.98
CA ALA A 174 20.97 -11.05 19.38
C ALA A 174 19.96 -10.65 18.30
N GLU A 175 19.05 -11.55 18.01
CA GLU A 175 17.84 -11.29 17.24
C GLU A 175 16.63 -11.33 18.18
N ALA A 176 15.67 -10.43 17.97
CA ALA A 176 14.41 -10.46 18.70
C ALA A 176 13.36 -11.16 17.83
N LEU A 177 12.71 -12.18 18.39
CA LEU A 177 11.56 -12.83 17.79
C LEU A 177 10.28 -12.30 18.44
N LEU A 178 9.28 -12.03 17.61
CA LEU A 178 8.00 -11.46 17.99
C LEU A 178 6.90 -12.46 17.61
N VAL A 179 5.91 -12.57 18.48
CA VAL A 179 4.72 -13.39 18.23
C VAL A 179 3.51 -12.71 18.86
N PRO A 180 2.38 -12.54 18.15
CA PRO A 180 1.17 -12.04 18.76
C PRO A 180 0.71 -13.00 19.86
N ALA A 181 0.19 -12.46 20.97
CA ALA A 181 -0.11 -13.25 22.17
C ALA A 181 -1.10 -14.42 21.95
N HIS A 182 -1.87 -14.37 20.85
CA HIS A 182 -2.90 -15.35 20.52
C HIS A 182 -2.68 -16.07 19.18
N GLU A 183 -1.51 -15.88 18.53
CA GLU A 183 -1.21 -16.41 17.18
C GLU A 183 0.22 -16.97 17.16
N TRP A 184 0.45 -18.07 17.91
CA TRP A 184 1.79 -18.63 18.14
C TRP A 184 2.46 -19.21 16.89
N GLU A 185 1.68 -19.47 15.84
CA GLU A 185 2.15 -19.84 14.52
C GLU A 185 2.74 -18.68 13.71
N LYS A 186 2.54 -17.43 14.15
CA LYS A 186 2.99 -16.21 13.45
C LYS A 186 4.27 -15.62 14.06
N VAL A 187 5.24 -16.48 14.38
CA VAL A 187 6.57 -16.03 14.82
C VAL A 187 7.28 -15.36 13.66
N GLN A 188 7.84 -14.18 13.92
CA GLN A 188 8.66 -13.44 12.97
C GLN A 188 9.83 -12.75 13.71
N SER A 189 10.91 -12.45 13.01
CA SER A 189 11.97 -11.61 13.54
C SER A 189 11.54 -10.14 13.66
N LEU A 190 12.24 -9.37 14.48
CA LEU A 190 12.06 -7.91 14.54
C LEU A 190 12.34 -7.26 13.18
N GLY A 191 13.32 -7.75 12.43
CA GLY A 191 13.63 -7.25 11.10
C GLY A 191 12.51 -7.52 10.09
N GLU A 192 11.92 -8.71 10.11
CA GLU A 192 10.73 -9.04 9.30
C GLU A 192 9.54 -8.16 9.67
N TYR A 193 9.29 -7.98 10.97
CA TYR A 193 8.24 -7.10 11.46
C TYR A 193 8.42 -5.65 10.98
N GLU A 194 9.63 -5.09 11.11
CA GLU A 194 9.93 -3.72 10.66
C GLU A 194 9.73 -3.56 9.15
N ARG A 195 10.18 -4.51 8.32
CA ARG A 195 9.96 -4.49 6.85
C ARG A 195 8.47 -4.58 6.49
N ALA A 196 7.74 -5.50 7.11
CA ALA A 196 6.31 -5.65 6.90
C ALA A 196 5.55 -4.37 7.28
N GLN A 197 5.99 -3.70 8.36
CA GLN A 197 5.46 -2.40 8.74
C GLN A 197 5.78 -1.32 7.69
N LEU A 198 6.98 -1.25 7.15
CA LEU A 198 7.32 -0.22 6.15
C LEU A 198 6.68 -0.45 4.77
N GLY A 199 6.06 -1.61 4.54
CA GLY A 199 5.46 -1.95 3.25
C GLY A 199 6.49 -2.47 2.24
N GLU A 200 7.66 -2.91 2.71
CA GLU A 200 8.76 -3.45 1.90
C GLU A 200 8.70 -4.99 1.81
N GLY A 201 7.54 -5.58 2.11
CA GLY A 201 7.39 -7.01 2.41
C GLY A 201 6.80 -7.89 1.30
N GLU A 202 6.49 -7.35 0.13
CA GLU A 202 6.09 -8.14 -1.04
C GLU A 202 7.08 -7.83 -2.16
N GLU A 203 8.21 -8.54 -2.18
CA GLU A 203 8.91 -8.76 -3.44
C GLU A 203 7.88 -9.44 -4.36
N GLU A 204 7.53 -8.80 -5.47
CA GLU A 204 6.68 -9.38 -6.49
C GLU A 204 7.23 -10.78 -6.82
N GLU A 205 6.44 -11.84 -6.55
CA GLU A 205 6.75 -13.12 -7.17
C GLU A 205 6.84 -12.89 -8.68
N PRO A 206 7.87 -13.42 -9.36
CA PRO A 206 8.02 -13.21 -10.78
C PRO A 206 6.76 -13.75 -11.45
N VAL A 207 5.99 -12.85 -12.06
CA VAL A 207 4.85 -13.20 -12.90
C VAL A 207 5.39 -14.13 -13.98
N GLU A 208 5.05 -15.42 -13.90
CA GLU A 208 5.29 -16.34 -15.00
C GLU A 208 4.66 -15.73 -16.25
N GLU A 209 5.49 -15.43 -17.25
CA GLU A 209 5.01 -14.93 -18.53
C GLU A 209 3.99 -15.93 -19.08
N PRO A 210 2.77 -15.50 -19.46
CA PRO A 210 1.83 -16.39 -20.09
C PRO A 210 2.43 -16.86 -21.42
N GLU A 211 2.48 -18.19 -21.58
CA GLU A 211 2.92 -18.85 -22.80
C GLU A 211 2.29 -18.18 -24.04
N GLY A 212 3.14 -17.84 -25.00
CA GLY A 212 2.80 -17.04 -26.16
C GLY A 212 1.65 -17.62 -27.01
N PRO A 213 1.01 -16.76 -27.83
CA PRO A 213 -0.17 -17.14 -28.60
C PRO A 213 0.16 -18.22 -29.64
N GLN A 214 -0.59 -19.32 -29.61
CA GLN A 214 -0.62 -20.29 -30.70
C GLN A 214 -1.22 -19.64 -31.96
N GLU A 215 -0.54 -19.83 -33.09
CA GLU A 215 -0.94 -19.31 -34.41
C GLU A 215 -2.32 -19.85 -34.86
N PRO A 216 -3.12 -19.05 -35.60
CA PRO A 216 -4.42 -19.48 -36.08
C PRO A 216 -4.33 -20.26 -37.40
N GLU A 217 -4.98 -21.42 -37.46
CA GLU A 217 -5.26 -22.12 -38.72
C GLU A 217 -6.29 -21.35 -39.57
N SER A 218 -5.99 -21.28 -40.86
CA SER A 218 -6.75 -20.60 -41.91
C SER A 218 -8.04 -21.33 -42.30
N ALA A 219 -9.15 -20.60 -42.42
CA ALA A 219 -10.14 -20.83 -43.49
C ALA A 219 -11.04 -19.59 -43.65
N GLY A 220 -11.12 -19.07 -44.88
CA GLY A 220 -11.76 -17.80 -45.20
C GLY A 220 -13.28 -17.84 -45.34
N ASN A 221 -13.90 -16.68 -45.20
CA ASN A 221 -14.72 -16.03 -46.23
C ASN A 221 -15.17 -14.65 -45.74
N SER A 222 -15.03 -13.62 -46.58
CA SER A 222 -15.73 -12.33 -46.49
C SER A 222 -16.88 -12.33 -47.51
N PRO A 223 -17.84 -11.38 -47.55
CA PRO A 223 -18.00 -10.16 -46.72
C PRO A 223 -19.45 -9.86 -46.26
N SER A 224 -19.63 -8.97 -45.26
CA SER A 224 -20.63 -7.88 -45.36
C SER A 224 -20.41 -6.82 -44.27
N ALA A 225 -20.50 -5.56 -44.69
CA ALA A 225 -20.36 -4.37 -43.85
C ALA A 225 -21.50 -4.22 -42.84
N GLY A 226 -21.15 -3.99 -41.58
CA GLY A 226 -22.04 -3.55 -40.51
C GLY A 226 -21.28 -2.62 -39.57
N LYS A 227 -21.82 -1.43 -39.34
CA LYS A 227 -21.32 -0.46 -38.35
C LYS A 227 -21.62 -1.00 -36.96
N ASP A 228 -20.63 -1.48 -36.22
CA ASP A 228 -20.80 -1.76 -34.80
C ASP A 228 -19.78 -0.96 -33.97
N SER A 229 -20.35 -0.03 -33.20
CA SER A 229 -19.70 0.68 -32.11
C SER A 229 -19.33 -0.30 -31.01
N PHE A 230 -18.04 -0.58 -30.83
CA PHE A 230 -17.55 -1.26 -29.64
C PHE A 230 -17.66 -0.31 -28.44
N SER A 231 -18.77 -0.40 -27.70
CA SER A 231 -18.77 -0.01 -26.29
C SER A 231 -18.25 -1.20 -25.47
N PRO A 232 -17.30 -1.02 -24.55
CA PRO A 232 -16.86 -2.10 -23.66
C PRO A 232 -18.05 -2.64 -22.86
N LYS A 233 -18.25 -3.95 -22.89
CA LYS A 233 -19.27 -4.62 -22.07
C LYS A 233 -18.78 -4.75 -20.64
N ASP A 234 -19.66 -4.42 -19.70
CA ASP A 234 -19.47 -4.68 -18.27
C ASP A 234 -19.28 -6.20 -18.04
N PRO A 235 -18.19 -6.63 -17.38
CA PRO A 235 -17.93 -8.05 -17.11
C PRO A 235 -18.86 -8.65 -16.04
N PHE A 236 -19.75 -7.88 -15.39
CA PHE A 236 -20.64 -8.38 -14.34
C PHE A 236 -22.13 -8.20 -14.70
N PRO A 237 -22.71 -9.06 -15.58
CA PRO A 237 -24.14 -9.04 -15.82
C PRO A 237 -24.93 -9.48 -14.57
N PHE A 238 -25.94 -8.70 -14.19
CA PHE A 238 -26.82 -9.01 -13.06
C PHE A 238 -27.77 -10.17 -13.40
N GLU A 239 -27.60 -11.33 -12.75
CA GLU A 239 -28.44 -12.53 -12.94
C GLU A 239 -29.49 -12.75 -11.82
N GLY A 240 -29.74 -11.75 -10.97
CA GLY A 240 -30.70 -11.84 -9.87
C GLY A 240 -32.16 -11.64 -10.31
N GLN A 241 -33.09 -12.44 -9.79
CA GLN A 241 -34.52 -12.13 -9.88
C GLN A 241 -34.90 -11.08 -8.83
N VAL A 242 -35.48 -9.98 -9.29
CA VAL A 242 -36.02 -8.92 -8.44
C VAL A 242 -37.30 -9.45 -7.76
N GLN A 243 -37.29 -9.53 -6.42
CA GLN A 243 -38.49 -9.74 -5.59
C GLN A 243 -39.11 -8.40 -5.20
#